data_AF-A0A1V6EB23-F1
#
_entry.id   AF-A0A1V6EB23-F1
#
_cell.length_a   1.000
_cell.length_b   1.000
_cell.length_c   1.000
_cell.angle_alpha   90.00
_cell.angle_beta   90.00
_cell.angle_gamma   90.00
#
_symmetry.space_group_name_H-M   'P 1'
#
loop_
_entity.id
_entity.type
_entity.pdbx_description
1 polymer ?
#
loop_
_entity_poly.entity_id
_entity_poly.type
_entity_poly.pdbx_seq_one_letter_code
_entity_poly.pdbx_strand_id
1 'polypeptide(L)'
;MNSVATLLQVLGQLVLALASGLFLWSKNPSYVFWLVAAGLVVFTAITVFGVHEKRENIQIREKLSLKQHLQLVAKNKEAQKFFIVQFLLWFGVNAATPFLTLFVSTEIEGVSPALAQALAAILLGSTAIFAVPVGIIADKTSRKLILSIGLGLFGLGALAAGLFAYTLPVLIPLIIIIGIGNTAHTVLSYPLLSELVPNENVGEFWGVNTFFASIGALISSTFAGALADYFGTYRAVFVLTGICMIAAMVVLQSVQTERIHNKRTV
;
A
#
# COMPACT_ATOMS: atom_id res chain seq x y z
N MET A 1 1.19 -16.41 -4.28
CA MET A 1 2.45 -16.19 -3.55
C MET A 1 2.51 -14.80 -2.91
N ASN A 2 2.29 -13.72 -3.67
CA ASN A 2 2.32 -12.35 -3.12
C ASN A 2 1.36 -12.13 -1.94
N SER A 3 0.14 -12.67 -2.00
CA SER A 3 -0.86 -12.57 -0.92
C SER A 3 -0.41 -13.16 0.42
N VAL A 4 0.38 -14.24 0.40
CA VAL A 4 0.91 -14.87 1.62
C VAL A 4 2.04 -14.02 2.21
N ALA A 5 2.90 -13.47 1.35
CA ALA A 5 3.94 -12.53 1.78
C ALA A 5 3.31 -11.27 2.42
N THR A 6 2.27 -10.72 1.81
CA THR A 6 1.51 -9.59 2.37
C THR A 6 0.87 -9.94 3.71
N LEU A 7 0.26 -11.12 3.84
CA LEU A 7 -0.31 -11.58 5.10
C LEU A 7 0.76 -11.63 6.21
N LEU A 8 1.91 -12.24 5.94
CA LEU A 8 3.02 -12.33 6.88
C LEU A 8 3.58 -10.96 7.26
N GLN A 9 3.71 -10.06 6.28
CA GLN A 9 4.13 -8.68 6.49
C GLN A 9 3.17 -7.95 7.46
N VAL A 10 1.87 -8.01 7.20
CA VAL A 10 0.87 -7.30 8.00
C VAL A 10 0.73 -7.90 9.40
N LEU A 11 0.80 -9.23 9.53
CA LEU A 11 0.84 -9.88 10.84
C LEU A 11 2.08 -9.47 11.64
N GLY A 12 3.24 -9.43 10.99
CA GLY A 12 4.47 -8.92 11.62
C GLY A 12 4.32 -7.48 12.10
N GLN A 13 3.73 -6.62 11.28
CA GLN A 13 3.45 -5.23 11.64
C GLN A 13 2.50 -5.12 12.83
N LEU A 14 1.42 -5.90 12.87
CA LEU A 14 0.46 -5.94 13.97
C LEU A 14 1.11 -6.41 15.27
N VAL A 15 1.87 -7.51 15.23
CA VAL A 15 2.56 -8.07 16.40
C VAL A 15 3.55 -7.05 16.97
N LEU A 16 4.36 -6.42 16.12
CA LEU A 16 5.34 -5.41 16.54
C LEU A 16 4.67 -4.14 17.08
N ALA A 17 3.58 -3.68 16.45
CA ALA A 17 2.83 -2.51 16.92
C ALA A 17 2.20 -2.76 18.29
N LEU A 18 1.58 -3.92 18.49
CA LEU A 18 0.98 -4.29 19.78
C LEU A 18 2.03 -4.54 20.86
N ALA A 19 3.11 -5.25 20.54
CA ALA A 19 4.19 -5.53 21.48
C ALA A 19 4.91 -4.24 21.93
N SER A 20 5.16 -3.32 20.99
CA SER A 20 5.79 -2.04 21.29
C SER A 20 4.88 -1.15 22.14
N GLY A 21 3.62 -0.96 21.74
CA GLY A 21 2.66 -0.08 22.41
C GLY A 21 2.23 -0.55 23.80
N LEU A 22 1.97 -1.85 24.00
CA LEU A 22 1.39 -2.36 25.26
C LEU A 22 2.45 -2.71 26.31
N PHE A 23 3.58 -3.31 25.90
CA PHE A 23 4.51 -3.94 26.84
C PHE A 23 5.84 -3.22 27.00
N LEU A 24 6.36 -2.60 25.94
CA LEU A 24 7.72 -2.06 25.91
C LEU A 24 7.74 -0.57 26.20
N TRP A 25 6.83 0.20 25.60
CA TRP A 25 6.79 1.66 25.73
C TRP A 25 6.56 2.14 27.17
N SER A 26 5.69 1.44 27.92
CA SER A 26 5.37 1.76 29.31
C SER A 26 6.52 1.51 30.29
N LYS A 27 7.44 0.59 29.97
CA LYS A 27 8.61 0.29 30.80
C LYS A 27 9.80 1.18 30.45
N ASN A 28 10.19 1.18 29.18
CA ASN A 28 11.27 2.03 28.67
C ASN A 28 11.18 2.10 27.14
N PRO A 29 11.00 3.30 26.54
CA PRO A 29 10.93 3.46 25.09
C PRO A 29 12.14 2.91 24.33
N SER A 30 13.33 2.88 24.96
CA SER A 30 14.56 2.35 24.33
C SER A 30 14.47 0.85 23.98
N TYR A 31 13.67 0.06 24.71
CA TYR A 31 13.54 -1.38 24.44
C TYR A 31 12.90 -1.68 23.09
N VAL A 32 12.03 -0.80 22.58
CA VAL A 32 11.43 -0.94 21.25
C VAL A 32 12.54 -0.89 20.19
N PHE A 33 13.48 0.04 20.31
CA PHE A 33 14.59 0.18 19.37
C PHE A 33 15.55 -1.00 19.43
N TRP A 34 15.87 -1.50 20.63
CA TRP A 34 16.69 -2.70 20.79
C TRP A 34 16.05 -3.94 20.17
N LEU A 35 14.73 -4.11 20.33
CA LEU A 35 14.00 -5.22 19.73
C LEU A 35 14.06 -5.17 18.20
N VAL A 36 13.83 -3.99 17.61
CA VAL A 36 13.91 -3.81 16.15
C VAL A 36 15.33 -4.06 15.64
N ALA A 37 16.34 -3.53 16.32
CA ALA A 37 17.75 -3.73 15.95
C ALA A 37 18.14 -5.22 16.02
N ALA A 38 17.79 -5.91 17.10
CA ALA A 38 18.05 -7.35 17.24
C ALA A 38 17.33 -8.16 16.13
N GLY A 39 16.07 -7.82 15.84
CA GLY A 39 15.31 -8.44 14.76
C GLY A 39 16.00 -8.26 13.40
N LEU A 40 16.43 -7.04 13.07
CA LEU A 40 17.14 -6.76 11.81
C LEU A 40 18.43 -7.58 11.68
N VAL A 41 19.24 -7.66 12.74
CA VAL A 41 20.47 -8.47 12.71
C VAL A 41 20.17 -9.94 12.48
N VAL A 42 19.17 -10.48 13.18
CA VAL A 42 18.77 -11.90 13.05
C VAL A 42 18.23 -12.19 11.64
N PHE A 43 17.32 -11.37 11.11
CA PHE A 43 16.77 -11.57 9.76
C PHE A 43 17.82 -11.39 8.67
N THR A 44 18.75 -10.44 8.82
CA THR A 44 19.88 -10.30 7.91
C THR A 44 20.78 -11.52 7.96
N ALA A 45 21.10 -12.06 9.14
CA ALA A 45 21.90 -13.27 9.27
C ALA A 45 21.21 -14.48 8.63
N ILE A 46 19.90 -14.68 8.88
CA ILE A 46 19.11 -15.73 8.24
C ILE A 46 19.13 -15.57 6.71
N THR A 47 19.06 -14.34 6.21
CA THR A 47 19.09 -14.09 4.76
C THR A 47 20.47 -14.42 4.18
N VAL A 48 21.54 -13.90 4.77
CA VAL A 48 22.92 -14.09 4.30
C VAL A 48 23.36 -15.55 4.36
N PHE A 49 23.00 -16.28 5.41
CA PHE A 49 23.43 -17.66 5.62
C PHE A 49 22.42 -18.70 5.13
N GLY A 50 21.13 -18.37 5.08
CA GLY A 50 20.06 -19.30 4.71
C GLY A 50 19.72 -19.28 3.23
N VAL A 51 19.77 -18.11 2.57
CA VAL A 51 19.39 -17.99 1.16
C VAL A 51 20.56 -18.39 0.28
N HIS A 52 20.56 -19.65 -0.13
CA HIS A 52 21.51 -20.16 -1.11
C HIS A 52 21.01 -19.84 -2.52
N GLU A 53 21.59 -18.82 -3.13
CA GLU A 53 21.34 -18.51 -4.53
C GLU A 53 21.91 -19.61 -5.42
N LYS A 54 21.04 -20.23 -6.23
CA LYS A 54 21.53 -21.03 -7.36
C LYS A 54 22.20 -20.06 -8.32
N ARG A 55 23.51 -20.19 -8.52
CA ARG A 55 24.23 -19.52 -9.61
C ARG A 55 23.71 -20.07 -10.93
N GLU A 56 22.58 -19.55 -11.39
CA GLU A 56 22.17 -19.73 -12.76
C GLU A 56 23.22 -19.05 -13.65
N ASN A 57 23.53 -19.65 -14.79
CA ASN A 57 24.51 -19.09 -15.72
C ASN A 57 23.85 -17.89 -16.40
N ILE A 58 23.74 -16.78 -15.67
CA ILE A 58 23.17 -15.53 -16.15
C ILE A 58 24.10 -15.10 -17.27
N GLN A 59 23.66 -15.30 -18.52
CA GLN A 59 24.28 -14.64 -19.66
C GLN A 59 24.35 -13.16 -19.28
N ILE A 60 25.57 -12.64 -19.15
CA ILE A 60 25.80 -11.23 -18.84
C ILE A 60 25.21 -10.48 -20.04
N ARG A 61 23.92 -10.10 -19.93
CA ARG A 61 23.31 -9.18 -20.89
C ARG A 61 24.22 -7.96 -20.92
N GLU A 62 24.46 -7.42 -22.11
CA GLU A 62 25.06 -6.10 -22.23
C GLU A 62 24.38 -5.20 -21.21
N LYS A 63 25.17 -4.62 -20.29
CA LYS A 63 24.66 -3.68 -19.30
C LYS A 63 24.04 -2.55 -20.09
N LEU A 64 22.71 -2.57 -20.21
CA LEU A 64 21.98 -1.47 -20.81
C LEU A 64 22.40 -0.21 -20.06
N SER A 65 22.75 0.82 -20.80
CA SER A 65 23.03 2.12 -20.21
C SER A 65 21.77 2.61 -19.47
N LEU A 66 21.95 3.38 -18.40
CA LEU A 66 20.84 4.01 -17.66
C LEU A 66 19.86 4.73 -18.60
N LYS A 67 20.38 5.33 -19.68
CA LYS A 67 19.56 5.98 -20.71
C LYS A 67 18.65 5.00 -21.46
N GLN A 68 19.14 3.81 -21.78
CA GLN A 68 18.38 2.78 -22.50
C GLN A 68 17.29 2.18 -21.61
N HIS A 69 17.60 1.99 -20.33
CA HIS A 69 16.66 1.62 -19.26
C HIS A 69 15.51 2.65 -19.17
N LEU A 70 15.84 3.93 -18.97
CA LEU A 70 14.84 5.00 -18.93
C LEU A 70 14.03 5.12 -20.23
N GLN A 71 14.64 4.89 -21.39
CA GLN A 71 13.93 4.87 -22.69
C GLN A 71 12.98 3.68 -22.82
N LEU A 72 13.35 2.50 -22.30
CA LEU A 72 12.49 1.32 -22.26
C LEU A 72 11.24 1.60 -21.43
N VAL A 73 11.43 2.15 -20.24
CA VAL A 73 10.34 2.56 -19.36
C VAL A 73 9.48 3.65 -20.00
N ALA A 74 10.11 4.64 -20.64
CA ALA A 74 9.39 5.73 -21.30
C ALA A 74 8.56 5.29 -22.51
N LYS A 75 8.91 4.17 -23.15
CA LYS A 75 8.16 3.61 -24.29
C LYS A 75 6.93 2.81 -23.87
N ASN A 76 6.93 2.21 -22.67
CA ASN A 76 5.80 1.41 -22.19
C ASN A 76 4.71 2.32 -21.57
N LYS A 77 3.76 2.73 -22.41
CA LYS A 77 2.65 3.62 -22.02
C LYS A 77 1.77 3.04 -20.91
N GLU A 78 1.58 1.72 -20.88
CA GLU A 78 0.72 1.09 -19.87
C GLU A 78 1.38 1.09 -18.50
N ALA A 79 2.69 0.85 -18.44
CA ALA A 79 3.47 1.02 -17.21
C ALA A 79 3.48 2.48 -16.73
N GLN A 80 3.61 3.46 -17.64
CA GLN A 80 3.56 4.87 -17.28
C GLN A 80 2.21 5.27 -16.65
N LYS A 81 1.09 4.85 -17.25
CA LYS A 81 -0.24 5.04 -16.66
C LYS A 81 -0.31 4.40 -15.28
N PHE A 82 0.28 3.21 -15.11
CA PHE A 82 0.32 2.54 -13.81
C PHE A 82 1.17 3.30 -12.78
N PHE A 83 2.25 3.97 -13.18
CA PHE A 83 3.01 4.84 -12.28
C PHE A 83 2.19 6.03 -11.78
N ILE A 84 1.33 6.59 -12.63
CA ILE A 84 0.39 7.66 -12.22
C ILE A 84 -0.62 7.10 -11.21
N VAL A 85 -1.15 5.90 -11.45
CA VAL A 85 -2.04 5.21 -10.49
C VAL A 85 -1.34 5.04 -9.14
N GLN A 86 -0.07 4.63 -9.14
CA GLN A 86 0.72 4.41 -7.93
C GLN A 86 1.10 5.71 -7.23
N PHE A 87 1.39 6.77 -7.98
CA PHE A 87 1.56 8.11 -7.43
C PHE A 87 0.31 8.56 -6.67
N LEU A 88 -0.87 8.48 -7.30
CA LEU A 88 -2.14 8.90 -6.69
C LEU A 88 -2.50 8.05 -5.47
N LEU A 89 -2.23 6.75 -5.56
CA LEU A 89 -2.39 5.81 -4.46
C LEU A 89 -1.54 6.19 -3.25
N TRP A 90 -0.24 6.31 -3.44
CA TRP A 90 0.69 6.62 -2.35
C TRP A 90 0.50 8.03 -1.82
N PHE A 91 0.11 8.97 -2.68
CA PHE A 91 -0.26 10.32 -2.27
C PHE A 91 -1.50 10.30 -1.35
N GLY A 92 -2.58 9.61 -1.74
CA GLY A 92 -3.79 9.52 -0.91
C GLY A 92 -3.55 8.78 0.41
N VAL A 93 -2.87 7.62 0.38
CA VAL A 93 -2.60 6.84 1.60
C VAL A 93 -1.74 7.62 2.58
N ASN A 94 -0.68 8.30 2.12
CA ASN A 94 0.21 9.06 3.00
C ASN A 94 -0.35 10.44 3.39
N ALA A 95 -1.38 10.92 2.69
CA ALA A 95 -2.20 12.02 3.18
C ALA A 95 -2.99 11.60 4.42
N ALA A 96 -3.72 10.49 4.41
CA ALA A 96 -4.54 10.09 5.56
C ALA A 96 -3.75 9.50 6.73
N THR A 97 -2.68 8.74 6.48
CA THR A 97 -1.99 7.93 7.50
C THR A 97 -1.54 8.72 8.74
N PRO A 98 -0.77 9.84 8.62
CA PRO A 98 -0.33 10.59 9.79
C PRO A 98 -1.47 11.32 10.50
N PHE A 99 -2.52 11.69 9.77
CA PHE A 99 -3.65 12.46 10.30
C PHE A 99 -4.80 11.59 10.81
N LEU A 100 -4.79 10.27 10.60
CA LEU A 100 -5.83 9.36 11.09
C LEU A 100 -6.01 9.48 12.61
N THR A 101 -4.89 9.53 13.35
CA THR A 101 -4.94 9.68 14.81
C THR A 101 -5.53 11.03 15.22
N LEU A 102 -5.10 12.11 14.57
CA LEU A 102 -5.60 13.46 14.84
C LEU A 102 -7.10 13.55 14.55
N PHE A 103 -7.52 13.14 13.35
CA PHE A 103 -8.91 13.06 12.94
C PHE A 103 -9.77 12.32 13.98
N VAL A 104 -9.36 11.13 14.41
CA VAL A 104 -10.12 10.37 15.40
C VAL A 104 -10.19 11.09 16.75
N SER A 105 -9.09 11.72 17.19
CA SER A 105 -9.03 12.37 18.50
C SER A 105 -9.73 13.73 18.58
N THR A 106 -9.87 14.44 17.45
CA THR A 106 -10.41 15.81 17.42
C THR A 106 -11.79 15.91 16.79
N GLU A 107 -12.14 15.02 15.85
CA GLU A 107 -13.35 15.13 15.01
C GLU A 107 -14.42 14.08 15.34
N ILE A 108 -14.09 13.07 16.15
CA ILE A 108 -14.99 11.99 16.53
C ILE A 108 -15.33 12.11 18.01
N GLU A 109 -16.62 12.18 18.32
CA GLU A 109 -17.09 12.37 19.68
C GLU A 109 -16.79 11.18 20.59
N GLY A 110 -16.33 11.47 21.82
CA GLY A 110 -16.18 10.47 22.89
C GLY A 110 -14.99 9.52 22.74
N VAL A 111 -13.98 9.87 21.95
CA VAL A 111 -12.87 8.96 21.63
C VAL A 111 -11.58 9.31 22.38
N SER A 112 -11.02 8.32 23.09
CA SER A 112 -9.68 8.40 23.66
C SER A 112 -8.59 8.18 22.59
N PRO A 113 -7.41 8.83 22.68
CA PRO A 113 -6.27 8.56 21.81
C PRO A 113 -5.86 7.08 21.71
N ALA A 114 -6.11 6.27 22.75
CA ALA A 114 -5.86 4.84 22.73
C ALA A 114 -6.72 4.10 21.69
N LEU A 115 -7.93 4.61 21.42
CA LEU A 115 -8.87 4.01 20.48
C LEU A 115 -8.49 4.32 19.02
N ALA A 116 -7.77 5.41 18.76
CA ALA A 116 -7.20 5.70 17.44
C ALA A 116 -6.17 4.64 17.01
N GLN A 117 -5.33 4.18 17.94
CA GLN A 117 -4.40 3.06 17.68
C GLN A 117 -5.16 1.75 17.39
N ALA A 118 -6.29 1.52 18.06
CA ALA A 118 -7.14 0.37 17.77
C ALA A 118 -7.76 0.44 16.36
N LEU A 119 -8.12 1.62 15.86
CA LEU A 119 -8.62 1.80 14.49
C LEU A 119 -7.55 1.51 13.43
N ALA A 120 -6.30 1.94 13.66
CA ALA A 120 -5.18 1.55 12.79
C ALA A 120 -4.96 0.02 12.80
N ALA A 121 -5.07 -0.61 13.97
CA ALA A 121 -5.03 -2.08 14.08
C ALA A 121 -6.20 -2.76 13.37
N ILE A 122 -7.41 -2.16 13.36
CA ILE A 122 -8.56 -2.67 12.59
C ILE A 122 -8.30 -2.60 11.09
N LEU A 123 -7.72 -1.50 10.59
CA LEU A 123 -7.35 -1.37 9.17
C LEU A 123 -6.34 -2.45 8.77
N LEU A 124 -5.27 -2.62 9.55
CA LEU A 124 -4.25 -3.64 9.31
C LEU A 124 -4.81 -5.05 9.48
N GLY A 125 -5.64 -5.29 10.49
CA GLY A 125 -6.31 -6.58 10.74
C GLY A 125 -7.23 -6.97 9.58
N SER A 126 -8.00 -6.01 9.06
CA SER A 126 -8.79 -6.19 7.83
C SER A 126 -7.88 -6.55 6.66
N THR A 127 -6.75 -5.85 6.52
CA THR A 127 -5.77 -6.12 5.47
C THR A 127 -5.24 -7.56 5.55
N ALA A 128 -4.90 -8.05 6.75
CA ALA A 128 -4.45 -9.41 6.95
C ALA A 128 -5.56 -10.43 6.61
N ILE A 129 -6.76 -10.27 7.16
CA ILE A 129 -7.88 -11.20 6.98
C ILE A 129 -8.23 -11.36 5.50
N PHE A 130 -8.27 -10.26 4.76
CA PHE A 130 -8.70 -10.26 3.36
C PHE A 130 -7.56 -10.52 2.37
N ALA A 131 -6.28 -10.48 2.77
CA ALA A 131 -5.14 -10.65 1.87
C ALA A 131 -5.21 -11.93 1.02
N VAL A 132 -5.49 -13.07 1.67
CA VAL A 132 -5.58 -14.37 0.99
C VAL A 132 -6.84 -14.48 0.12
N PRO A 133 -8.06 -14.19 0.63
CA PRO A 133 -9.27 -14.20 -0.20
C PRO A 133 -9.18 -13.31 -1.44
N VAL A 134 -8.72 -12.05 -1.27
CA VAL A 134 -8.60 -11.09 -2.37
C VAL A 134 -7.61 -11.58 -3.43
N GLY A 135 -6.49 -12.17 -3.00
CA GLY A 135 -5.52 -12.80 -3.90
C GLY A 135 -6.13 -13.94 -4.74
N ILE A 136 -6.82 -14.87 -4.08
CA ILE A 136 -7.45 -16.02 -4.75
C ILE A 136 -8.53 -15.55 -5.75
N ILE A 137 -9.36 -14.59 -5.37
CA ILE A 137 -10.42 -14.05 -6.23
C ILE A 137 -9.81 -13.35 -7.44
N ALA A 138 -8.77 -12.53 -7.23
CA ALA A 138 -8.09 -11.80 -8.29
C ALA A 138 -7.39 -12.71 -9.29
N ASP A 139 -6.78 -13.80 -8.83
CA ASP A 139 -6.15 -14.80 -9.70
C ASP A 139 -7.19 -15.57 -10.54
N LYS A 140 -8.42 -15.77 -10.04
CA LYS A 140 -9.52 -16.44 -10.77
C LYS A 140 -10.28 -15.54 -11.74
N THR A 141 -10.30 -14.23 -11.50
CA THR A 141 -11.08 -13.26 -12.28
C THR A 141 -10.18 -12.34 -13.08
N SER A 142 -9.87 -11.15 -12.55
CA SER A 142 -8.97 -10.18 -13.15
C SER A 142 -8.35 -9.32 -12.05
N ARG A 143 -7.02 -9.30 -11.98
CA ARG A 143 -6.28 -8.49 -11.00
C ARG A 143 -6.58 -7.00 -11.18
N LYS A 144 -6.71 -6.52 -12.42
CA LYS A 144 -7.13 -5.14 -12.72
C LYS A 144 -8.53 -4.83 -12.18
N LEU A 145 -9.49 -5.74 -12.37
CA LEU A 145 -10.86 -5.55 -11.89
C LEU A 145 -10.92 -5.49 -10.36
N ILE A 146 -10.28 -6.45 -9.68
CA ILE A 146 -10.29 -6.51 -8.21
C ILE A 146 -9.53 -5.33 -7.62
N LEU A 147 -8.42 -4.89 -8.22
CA LEU A 147 -7.74 -3.67 -7.81
C LEU A 147 -8.66 -2.45 -8.00
N SER A 148 -9.33 -2.32 -9.14
CA SER A 148 -10.27 -1.22 -9.40
C SER A 148 -11.40 -1.17 -8.37
N ILE A 149 -11.99 -2.33 -8.03
CA ILE A 149 -13.03 -2.41 -6.99
C ILE A 149 -12.45 -2.00 -5.63
N GLY A 150 -11.25 -2.48 -5.30
CA GLY A 150 -10.57 -2.12 -4.05
C GLY A 150 -10.27 -0.62 -3.95
N LEU A 151 -9.83 0.02 -5.04
CA LEU A 151 -9.64 1.47 -5.10
C LEU A 151 -10.96 2.23 -4.93
N GLY A 152 -12.04 1.73 -5.53
CA GLY A 152 -13.38 2.29 -5.33
C GLY A 152 -13.85 2.18 -3.88
N LEU A 153 -13.68 1.02 -3.25
CA LEU A 153 -14.02 0.80 -1.84
C LEU A 153 -13.18 1.70 -0.92
N PHE A 154 -11.86 1.79 -1.16
CA PHE A 154 -10.99 2.70 -0.42
C PHE A 154 -11.48 4.13 -0.57
N GLY A 155 -11.66 4.58 -1.81
CA GLY A 155 -12.04 5.97 -2.12
C GLY A 155 -13.38 6.36 -1.53
N LEU A 156 -14.42 5.56 -1.75
CA LEU A 156 -15.75 5.80 -1.20
C LEU A 156 -15.75 5.70 0.33
N GLY A 157 -15.01 4.76 0.91
CA GLY A 157 -14.86 4.63 2.35
C GLY A 157 -14.19 5.86 2.97
N ALA A 158 -13.13 6.38 2.35
CA ALA A 158 -12.44 7.59 2.79
C ALA A 158 -13.29 8.86 2.63
N LEU A 159 -14.00 9.01 1.50
CA LEU A 159 -14.96 10.10 1.29
C LEU A 159 -16.05 10.07 2.35
N ALA A 160 -16.66 8.89 2.58
CA ALA A 160 -17.70 8.74 3.57
C ALA A 160 -17.20 9.00 5.00
N ALA A 161 -15.95 8.60 5.30
CA ALA A 161 -15.33 8.90 6.59
C ALA A 161 -15.14 10.41 6.78
N GLY A 162 -14.66 11.13 5.78
CA GLY A 162 -14.48 12.59 5.87
C GLY A 162 -15.80 13.37 5.96
N LEU A 163 -16.86 12.92 5.27
CA LEU A 163 -18.11 13.66 5.17
C LEU A 163 -19.15 13.29 6.23
N PHE A 164 -19.22 12.01 6.62
CA PHE A 164 -20.34 11.47 7.39
C PHE A 164 -19.95 10.78 8.71
N ALA A 165 -18.65 10.53 8.97
CA ALA A 165 -18.26 9.92 10.23
C ALA A 165 -18.17 10.97 11.35
N TYR A 166 -19.19 10.98 12.22
CA TYR A 166 -19.21 11.78 13.46
C TYR A 166 -19.06 10.91 14.71
N THR A 167 -19.30 9.61 14.58
CA THR A 167 -19.32 8.65 15.70
C THR A 167 -18.58 7.36 15.35
N LEU A 168 -18.06 6.66 16.37
CA LEU A 168 -17.35 5.40 16.20
C LEU A 168 -18.14 4.29 15.48
N PRO A 169 -19.45 4.08 15.76
CA PRO A 169 -20.22 3.05 15.07
C PRO A 169 -20.32 3.27 13.55
N VAL A 170 -20.21 4.52 13.10
CA VAL A 170 -20.16 4.87 11.66
C VAL A 170 -18.74 4.72 11.12
N LEU A 171 -17.72 5.13 11.89
CA LEU A 171 -16.34 5.10 11.45
C LEU A 171 -15.78 3.67 11.31
N ILE A 172 -16.09 2.75 12.23
CA ILE A 172 -15.53 1.40 12.23
C ILE A 172 -15.83 0.64 10.92
N PRO A 173 -17.09 0.53 10.46
CA PRO A 173 -17.39 -0.09 9.17
C PRO A 173 -16.63 0.55 8.00
N LEU A 174 -16.50 1.88 8.00
CA LEU A 174 -15.77 2.61 6.94
C LEU A 174 -14.28 2.28 6.95
N ILE A 175 -13.66 2.16 8.12
CA ILE A 175 -12.25 1.75 8.26
C ILE A 175 -12.06 0.30 7.77
N ILE A 176 -13.00 -0.60 8.02
CA ILE A 176 -12.96 -1.97 7.49
C ILE A 176 -13.04 -1.95 5.96
N ILE A 177 -13.94 -1.16 5.37
CA ILE A 177 -14.06 -0.98 3.92
C ILE A 177 -12.75 -0.44 3.33
N ILE A 178 -12.16 0.57 3.96
CA ILE A 178 -10.84 1.12 3.60
C ILE A 178 -9.76 0.03 3.69
N GLY A 179 -9.77 -0.79 4.73
CA GLY A 179 -8.86 -1.92 4.92
C GLY A 179 -8.96 -2.97 3.80
N ILE A 180 -10.17 -3.28 3.33
CA ILE A 180 -10.39 -4.16 2.16
C ILE A 180 -9.79 -3.52 0.90
N GLY A 181 -9.99 -2.22 0.69
CA GLY A 181 -9.36 -1.49 -0.41
C GLY A 181 -7.83 -1.50 -0.34
N ASN A 182 -7.27 -1.29 0.86
CA ASN A 182 -5.85 -1.38 1.13
C ASN A 182 -5.28 -2.79 0.85
N THR A 183 -6.08 -3.83 1.12
CA THR A 183 -5.74 -5.21 0.77
C THR A 183 -5.55 -5.39 -0.72
N ALA A 184 -6.49 -4.90 -1.53
CA ALA A 184 -6.39 -5.01 -2.98
C ALA A 184 -5.14 -4.30 -3.50
N HIS A 185 -4.85 -3.10 -2.98
CA HIS A 185 -3.63 -2.36 -3.31
C HIS A 185 -2.35 -3.15 -2.99
N THR A 186 -2.22 -3.61 -1.74
CA THR A 186 -1.00 -4.30 -1.26
C THR A 186 -0.77 -5.64 -1.93
N VAL A 187 -1.83 -6.40 -2.19
CA VAL A 187 -1.75 -7.74 -2.79
C VAL A 187 -1.58 -7.71 -4.30
N LEU A 188 -2.17 -6.73 -5.01
CA LEU A 188 -2.30 -6.76 -6.47
C LEU A 188 -1.39 -5.79 -7.21
N SER A 189 -0.81 -4.78 -6.55
CA SER A 189 0.02 -3.78 -7.24
C SER A 189 1.25 -4.40 -7.94
N TYR A 190 2.00 -5.25 -7.25
CA TYR A 190 3.18 -5.90 -7.84
C TYR A 190 2.79 -6.91 -8.93
N PRO A 191 1.86 -7.86 -8.70
CA PRO A 191 1.44 -8.78 -9.75
C PRO A 191 0.89 -8.09 -11.00
N LEU A 192 0.13 -7.00 -10.83
CA LEU A 192 -0.41 -6.26 -11.96
C LEU A 192 0.68 -5.53 -12.75
N LEU A 193 1.68 -4.91 -12.08
CA LEU A 193 2.81 -4.34 -12.81
C LEU A 193 3.57 -5.42 -13.59
N SER A 194 3.78 -6.59 -12.99
CA SER A 194 4.48 -7.70 -13.65
C SER A 194 3.77 -8.23 -14.90
N GLU A 195 2.45 -7.99 -15.04
CA GLU A 195 1.70 -8.32 -16.26
C GLU A 195 1.83 -7.25 -17.36
N LEU A 196 2.18 -6.02 -17.00
CA LEU A 196 2.28 -4.88 -17.93
C LEU A 196 3.66 -4.73 -18.57
N VAL A 197 4.65 -5.45 -18.05
CA VAL A 197 6.06 -5.25 -18.39
C VAL A 197 6.75 -6.58 -18.69
N PRO A 198 7.81 -6.61 -19.51
CA PRO A 198 8.57 -7.83 -19.75
C PRO A 198 9.13 -8.41 -18.45
N ASN A 199 9.02 -9.73 -18.27
CA ASN A 199 9.46 -10.43 -17.05
C ASN A 199 10.93 -10.12 -16.69
N GLU A 200 11.77 -9.88 -17.69
CA GLU A 200 13.20 -9.61 -17.50
C GLU A 200 13.46 -8.22 -16.90
N ASN A 201 12.51 -7.29 -17.03
CA ASN A 201 12.66 -5.90 -16.62
C ASN A 201 11.73 -5.51 -15.45
N VAL A 202 10.98 -6.45 -14.87
CA VAL A 202 10.00 -6.17 -13.79
C VAL A 202 10.64 -5.40 -12.64
N GLY A 203 11.86 -5.75 -12.25
CA GLY A 203 12.58 -5.06 -11.17
C GLY A 203 12.90 -3.60 -11.49
N GLU A 204 13.24 -3.28 -12.74
CA GLU A 204 13.51 -1.92 -13.19
C GLU A 204 12.24 -1.08 -13.19
N PHE A 205 11.15 -1.62 -13.76
CA PHE A 205 9.85 -0.98 -13.75
C PHE A 205 9.31 -0.80 -12.33
N TRP A 206 9.53 -1.77 -11.44
CA TRP A 206 9.18 -1.64 -10.03
C TRP A 206 10.01 -0.56 -9.32
N GLY A 207 11.30 -0.42 -9.65
CA GLY A 207 12.13 0.67 -9.16
C GLY A 207 11.61 2.05 -9.55
N VAL A 208 11.25 2.24 -10.83
CA VAL A 208 10.64 3.50 -11.31
C VAL A 208 9.26 3.69 -10.66
N ASN A 209 8.47 2.63 -10.52
CA ASN A 209 7.19 2.68 -9.80
C ASN A 209 7.37 3.19 -8.36
N THR A 210 8.33 2.63 -7.62
CA THR A 210 8.64 3.05 -6.26
C THR A 210 9.12 4.50 -6.21
N PHE A 211 9.85 4.99 -7.21
CA PHE A 211 10.23 6.40 -7.32
C PHE A 211 9.00 7.31 -7.38
N PHE A 212 8.04 7.03 -8.29
CA PHE A 212 6.79 7.80 -8.37
C PHE A 212 5.95 7.69 -7.10
N ALA A 213 5.83 6.50 -6.53
CA ALA A 213 5.15 6.29 -5.24
C ALA A 213 5.77 7.11 -4.10
N SER A 214 7.11 7.15 -4.04
CA SER A 214 7.84 7.89 -3.00
C SER A 214 7.68 9.40 -3.15
N ILE A 215 7.67 9.93 -4.38
CA ILE A 215 7.36 11.35 -4.61
C ILE A 215 5.94 11.67 -4.17
N GLY A 216 4.97 10.81 -4.51
CA GLY A 216 3.58 10.97 -4.08
C GLY A 216 3.49 11.02 -2.55
N ALA A 217 4.12 10.07 -1.87
CA ALA A 217 4.18 10.05 -0.41
C ALA A 217 4.84 11.30 0.19
N LEU A 218 5.99 11.71 -0.34
CA LEU A 218 6.74 12.88 0.14
C LEU A 218 5.94 14.18 0.09
N ILE A 219 5.25 14.43 -1.04
CA ILE A 219 4.50 15.67 -1.24
C ILE A 219 3.18 15.63 -0.46
N SER A 220 2.60 14.44 -0.26
CA SER A 220 1.26 14.27 0.30
C SER A 220 1.09 14.82 1.71
N SER A 221 1.99 14.51 2.64
CA SER A 221 1.80 14.89 4.05
C SER A 221 1.90 16.41 4.26
N THR A 222 2.80 17.07 3.52
CA THR A 222 2.89 18.54 3.50
C THR A 222 1.63 19.17 2.92
N PHE A 223 1.13 18.63 1.80
CA PHE A 223 -0.08 19.12 1.17
C PHE A 223 -1.33 18.88 2.04
N ALA A 224 -1.43 17.70 2.65
CA ALA A 224 -2.50 17.33 3.55
C ALA A 224 -2.52 18.19 4.82
N GLY A 225 -1.35 18.50 5.40
CA GLY A 225 -1.23 19.42 6.52
C GLY A 225 -1.72 20.82 6.17
N ALA A 226 -1.22 21.38 5.06
CA ALA A 226 -1.67 22.69 4.57
C ALA A 226 -3.18 22.72 4.27
N LEU A 227 -3.73 21.63 3.73
CA LEU A 227 -5.16 21.49 3.48
C LEU A 227 -5.96 21.47 4.79
N ALA A 228 -5.49 20.74 5.80
CA ALA A 228 -6.12 20.69 7.11
C ALA A 228 -6.10 22.06 7.79
N ASP A 229 -4.99 22.78 7.71
CA ASP A 229 -4.86 24.14 8.27
C ASP A 229 -5.77 25.15 7.55
N TYR A 230 -5.88 25.05 6.21
CA TYR A 230 -6.72 25.95 5.41
C TYR A 230 -8.22 25.76 5.70
N PHE A 231 -8.68 24.52 5.79
CA PHE A 231 -10.09 24.21 6.09
C PHE A 231 -10.39 24.15 7.60
N GLY A 232 -9.37 24.19 8.45
CA GLY A 232 -9.49 24.04 9.90
C GLY A 232 -10.00 22.67 10.36
N THR A 233 -9.92 21.64 9.50
CA THR A 233 -10.43 20.29 9.81
C THR A 233 -9.60 19.19 9.16
N TYR A 234 -9.42 18.08 9.87
CA TYR A 234 -8.77 16.89 9.33
C TYR A 234 -9.69 16.07 8.40
N ARG A 235 -11.00 16.37 8.37
CA ARG A 235 -11.96 15.76 7.43
C ARG A 235 -11.56 15.98 5.98
N ALA A 236 -11.03 17.17 5.66
CA ALA A 236 -10.58 17.52 4.32
C ALA A 236 -9.48 16.57 3.80
N VAL A 237 -8.63 16.04 4.68
CA VAL A 237 -7.57 15.09 4.33
C VAL A 237 -8.14 13.74 3.92
N PHE A 238 -9.20 13.27 4.60
CA PHE A 238 -9.91 12.05 4.22
C PHE A 238 -10.66 12.20 2.90
N VAL A 239 -11.26 13.38 2.67
CA VAL A 239 -11.89 13.70 1.39
C VAL A 239 -10.86 13.71 0.26
N LEU A 240 -9.71 14.35 0.46
CA LEU A 240 -8.59 14.35 -0.49
C LEU A 240 -8.13 12.91 -0.81
N THR A 241 -7.94 12.09 0.23
CA THR A 241 -7.59 10.68 0.07
C THR A 241 -8.60 9.96 -0.79
N GLY A 242 -9.89 10.16 -0.52
CA GLY A 242 -10.99 9.63 -1.30
C GLY A 242 -10.93 10.02 -2.78
N ILE A 243 -10.76 11.32 -3.07
CA ILE A 243 -10.61 11.84 -4.43
C ILE A 243 -9.42 11.20 -5.14
N CYS A 244 -8.26 11.10 -4.47
CA CYS A 244 -7.06 10.47 -5.04
C CYS A 244 -7.28 8.99 -5.37
N MET A 245 -7.98 8.23 -4.53
CA MET A 245 -8.29 6.82 -4.79
C MET A 245 -9.25 6.65 -5.96
N ILE A 246 -10.29 7.49 -6.06
CA ILE A 246 -11.22 7.47 -7.18
C ILE A 246 -10.51 7.90 -8.48
N ALA A 247 -9.65 8.91 -8.43
CA ALA A 247 -8.82 9.30 -9.56
C ALA A 247 -7.89 8.15 -9.99
N ALA A 248 -7.24 7.48 -9.04
CA ALA A 248 -6.41 6.30 -9.32
C ALA A 248 -7.22 5.17 -9.97
N MET A 249 -8.45 4.94 -9.51
CA MET A 249 -9.39 3.98 -10.11
C MET A 249 -9.72 4.33 -11.57
N VAL A 250 -10.04 5.60 -11.84
CA VAL A 250 -10.36 6.09 -13.20
C VAL A 250 -9.14 5.96 -14.11
N VAL A 251 -7.95 6.36 -13.67
CA VAL A 251 -6.72 6.20 -14.45
C VAL A 251 -6.42 4.72 -14.69
N LEU A 252 -6.64 3.86 -13.70
CA LEU A 252 -6.46 2.41 -13.84
C LEU A 252 -7.35 1.83 -14.93
N GLN A 253 -8.57 2.33 -15.15
CA GLN A 253 -9.43 1.86 -16.24
C GLN A 253 -8.78 2.05 -17.61
N SER A 254 -7.99 3.11 -17.80
CA SER A 254 -7.25 3.39 -19.03
C SER A 254 -6.04 2.46 -19.27
N VAL A 255 -5.60 1.70 -18.25
CA VAL A 255 -4.49 0.76 -18.34
C VAL A 255 -4.95 -0.52 -19.05
N GLN A 256 -4.40 -0.81 -20.22
CA GLN A 256 -4.71 -2.01 -20.98
C GLN A 256 -3.81 -3.15 -20.52
N THR A 257 -4.41 -4.10 -19.80
CA THR A 257 -3.79 -5.39 -19.52
C THR A 257 -4.07 -6.30 -20.70
N GLU A 258 -3.15 -6.41 -21.65
CA GLU A 258 -3.18 -7.55 -22.57
C GLU A 258 -3.00 -8.81 -21.72
N ARG A 259 -4.05 -9.63 -21.61
CA ARG A 259 -3.89 -10.99 -21.09
C ARG A 259 -2.94 -11.68 -22.07
N ILE A 260 -1.65 -11.74 -21.73
CA ILE A 260 -0.71 -12.67 -22.36
C ILE A 260 -1.13 -14.07 -21.88
N HIS A 261 -2.25 -14.55 -22.40
CA HIS A 261 -2.65 -15.94 -22.31
C HIS A 261 -1.85 -16.68 -23.37
N ASN A 262 -0.53 -16.79 -23.16
CA ASN A 262 0.30 -17.60 -24.02
C ASN A 262 0.36 -19.02 -23.45
N LYS A 263 -0.40 -19.90 -24.10
CA LYS A 263 -0.03 -21.27 -24.47
C LYS A 263 1.07 -21.89 -23.60
N ARG A 264 0.66 -22.58 -22.53
CA ARG A 264 1.33 -23.82 -22.14
C ARG A 264 0.55 -24.99 -22.72
N THR A 265 0.68 -25.16 -24.02
CA THR A 265 0.66 -26.49 -24.67
C THR A 265 2.09 -26.76 -25.08
N VAL A 266 2.82 -27.55 -24.30
CA VAL A 266 3.40 -28.85 -24.66
C VAL A 266 3.58 -29.61 -23.35
#